data_AF-A0A962HAH7-F1
#
_entry.id   AF-A0A962HAH7-F1
#
_cell.length_a   1.000
_cell.length_b   1.000
_cell.length_c   1.000
_cell.angle_alpha   90.00
_cell.angle_beta   90.00
_cell.angle_gamma   90.00
#
_symmetry.space_group_name_H-M   'P 1'
#
loop_
_entity.id
_entity.type
_entity.pdbx_description
1 polymer ?
#
loop_
_entity_poly.entity_id
_entity_poly.type
_entity_poly.pdbx_seq_one_letter_code
_entity_poly.pdbx_strand_id
1 'polypeptide(L)'
;FQLSELFRQIAQQLDQDRHAILDIAERAKAADANLPIARRYREVLEAFDRYVEPMAEMMDTGPGGTFYRHLEAAEQALDHAVETLTVQGGLYGDRQNLRHVAFRAKELRRLGREVLKQCSDTLLPLREEIRQHDSLSGAISQLLGRVRRRGLAATLRARDLPRWRRDQPRRISVGPAVGAWMAQALDYQPPTLTFPDDAAVAAAFDLEHVDEAALLAELQSVLPVDDLLVWVQQRYPDYSDSTVLRLYHALLAQHTWQLSIADSSCRRDLQRLRVTYHAHAVIADGT
;
A
#
# COMPACT_ATOMS: atom_id res chain seq x y z
N PHE A 1 -4.93 15.95 -27.55
CA PHE A 1 -5.15 17.30 -27.01
C PHE A 1 -6.48 17.46 -26.28
N GLN A 2 -7.63 17.08 -26.86
CA GLN A 2 -8.93 17.22 -26.18
C GLN A 2 -9.04 16.36 -24.90
N LEU A 3 -8.56 15.11 -24.93
CA LEU A 3 -8.68 14.20 -23.77
C LEU A 3 -7.87 14.66 -22.54
N SER A 4 -6.64 15.14 -22.74
CA SER A 4 -5.82 15.69 -21.64
C SER A 4 -6.47 16.91 -21.01
N GLU A 5 -7.12 17.74 -21.82
CA GLU A 5 -7.79 18.94 -21.34
C GLU A 5 -9.07 18.59 -20.56
N LEU A 6 -9.83 17.58 -21.02
CA LEU A 6 -10.96 17.03 -20.27
C LEU A 6 -10.53 16.48 -18.91
N PHE A 7 -9.46 15.66 -18.84
CA PHE A 7 -8.96 15.16 -17.56
C PHE A 7 -8.52 16.30 -16.62
N ARG A 8 -7.91 17.35 -17.17
CA ARG A 8 -7.52 18.53 -16.41
C ARG A 8 -8.74 19.27 -15.84
N GLN A 9 -9.79 19.45 -16.64
CA GLN A 9 -11.03 20.10 -16.21
C GLN A 9 -11.73 19.30 -15.11
N ILE A 10 -11.84 17.98 -15.27
CA ILE A 10 -12.44 17.09 -14.26
C ILE A 10 -11.63 17.15 -12.96
N ALA A 11 -10.31 17.08 -13.03
CA ALA A 11 -9.45 17.19 -11.85
C ALA A 11 -9.61 18.53 -11.13
N GLN A 12 -9.71 19.63 -11.89
CA GLN A 12 -9.91 20.97 -11.33
C GLN A 12 -11.28 21.11 -10.65
N GLN A 13 -12.33 20.53 -11.25
CA GLN A 13 -13.67 20.52 -10.65
C GLN A 13 -13.69 19.70 -9.35
N LEU A 14 -13.09 18.51 -9.35
CA LEU A 14 -12.94 17.67 -8.14
C LEU A 14 -12.25 18.42 -7.00
N ASP A 15 -11.21 19.18 -7.30
CA ASP A 15 -10.48 19.93 -6.29
C ASP A 15 -11.29 21.14 -5.76
N GLN A 16 -12.08 21.79 -6.62
CA GLN A 16 -13.02 22.83 -6.20
C GLN A 16 -14.12 22.26 -5.29
N ASP A 17 -14.72 21.14 -5.68
CA ASP A 17 -15.76 20.46 -4.90
C ASP A 17 -15.22 20.03 -3.53
N ARG A 18 -13.98 19.50 -3.49
CA ARG A 18 -13.27 19.18 -2.24
C ARG A 18 -13.18 20.39 -1.31
N HIS A 19 -12.70 21.52 -1.82
CA HIS A 19 -12.57 22.73 -1.01
C HIS A 19 -13.92 23.23 -0.50
N ALA A 20 -14.95 23.24 -1.33
CA ALA A 20 -16.29 23.62 -0.93
C ALA A 20 -16.85 22.71 0.19
N ILE A 21 -16.63 21.39 0.09
CA ILE A 21 -17.05 20.43 1.12
C ILE A 21 -16.31 20.68 2.45
N LEU A 22 -15.00 20.91 2.39
CA LEU A 22 -14.20 21.19 3.59
C LEU A 22 -14.67 22.49 4.27
N ASP A 23 -14.98 23.52 3.50
CA ASP A 23 -15.51 24.78 4.04
C ASP A 23 -16.89 24.61 4.68
N ILE A 24 -17.74 23.72 4.16
CA ILE A 24 -19.03 23.35 4.79
C ILE A 24 -18.77 22.64 6.11
N ALA A 25 -17.85 21.68 6.13
CA ALA A 25 -17.50 20.91 7.34
C ALA A 25 -16.92 21.82 8.44
N GLU A 26 -16.03 22.74 8.09
CA GLU A 26 -15.46 23.70 9.04
C GLU A 26 -16.52 24.65 9.60
N ARG A 27 -17.42 25.17 8.75
CA ARG A 27 -18.55 26.00 9.20
C ARG A 27 -19.52 25.24 10.12
N ALA A 28 -19.69 23.93 9.90
CA ALA A 28 -20.52 23.11 10.77
C ALA A 28 -19.90 22.94 12.16
N LYS A 29 -18.57 22.71 12.22
CA LYS A 29 -17.81 22.54 13.48
C LYS A 29 -17.62 23.84 14.27
N ALA A 30 -17.55 24.99 13.60
CA ALA A 30 -17.33 26.27 14.27
C ALA A 30 -18.47 26.58 15.27
N ALA A 31 -18.10 26.75 16.54
CA ALA A 31 -19.03 27.05 17.63
C ALA A 31 -19.71 28.43 17.47
N ASP A 32 -19.00 29.39 16.86
CA ASP A 32 -19.44 30.79 16.66
C ASP A 32 -20.13 31.04 15.31
N ALA A 33 -20.59 29.99 14.63
CA ALA A 33 -21.41 30.21 13.45
C ALA A 33 -22.74 30.88 13.88
N ASN A 34 -22.98 32.12 13.43
CA ASN A 34 -24.27 32.84 13.51
C ASN A 34 -25.46 32.07 12.86
N LEU A 35 -25.24 30.83 12.45
CA LEU A 35 -26.17 29.96 11.76
C LEU A 35 -26.83 28.98 12.75
N PRO A 36 -28.17 28.87 12.76
CA PRO A 36 -28.87 27.86 13.55
C PRO A 36 -28.35 26.44 13.29
N ILE A 37 -28.21 25.65 14.34
CA ILE A 37 -27.68 24.26 14.30
C ILE A 37 -28.40 23.41 13.24
N ALA A 38 -29.74 23.49 13.18
CA ALA A 38 -30.55 22.75 12.20
C ALA A 38 -30.21 23.10 10.73
N ARG A 39 -29.79 24.35 10.47
CA ARG A 39 -29.37 24.77 9.13
C ARG A 39 -27.97 24.24 8.81
N ARG A 40 -27.05 24.26 9.77
CA ARG A 40 -25.70 23.68 9.62
C ARG A 40 -25.76 22.19 9.28
N TYR A 41 -26.59 21.44 10.00
CA TYR A 41 -26.77 20.01 9.76
C TYR A 41 -27.38 19.71 8.40
N ARG A 42 -28.33 20.53 7.94
CA ARG A 42 -28.90 20.38 6.60
C ARG A 42 -27.86 20.59 5.51
N GLU A 43 -27.02 21.62 5.63
CA GLU A 43 -25.94 21.90 4.67
C GLU A 43 -24.93 20.74 4.60
N VAL A 44 -24.59 20.12 5.73
CA VAL A 44 -23.71 18.94 5.79
C VAL A 44 -24.34 17.72 5.11
N LEU A 45 -25.60 17.42 5.41
CA LEU A 45 -26.32 16.28 4.81
C LEU A 45 -26.48 16.48 3.29
N GLU A 46 -26.88 17.67 2.87
CA GLU A 46 -27.01 18.00 1.45
C GLU A 46 -25.66 17.90 0.72
N ALA A 47 -24.57 18.38 1.32
CA ALA A 47 -23.25 18.25 0.72
C ALA A 47 -22.82 16.78 0.57
N PHE A 48 -23.14 15.93 1.55
CA PHE A 48 -22.85 14.51 1.49
C PHE A 48 -23.62 13.83 0.34
N ASP A 49 -24.94 14.02 0.29
CA ASP A 49 -25.81 13.38 -0.71
C ASP A 49 -25.58 13.94 -2.13
N ARG A 50 -25.24 15.23 -2.26
CA ARG A 50 -25.05 15.90 -3.55
C ARG A 50 -23.69 15.63 -4.17
N TYR A 51 -22.65 15.45 -3.37
CA TYR A 51 -21.27 15.40 -3.84
C TYR A 51 -20.55 14.11 -3.45
N VAL A 52 -20.60 13.69 -2.19
CA VAL A 52 -19.83 12.52 -1.71
C VAL A 52 -20.43 11.21 -2.18
N GLU A 53 -21.75 11.04 -2.07
CA GLU A 53 -22.43 9.81 -2.49
C GLU A 53 -22.29 9.56 -4.02
N PRO A 54 -22.53 10.54 -4.91
CA PRO A 54 -22.28 10.36 -6.33
C PRO A 54 -20.81 10.08 -6.67
N MET A 55 -19.86 10.75 -5.99
CA MET A 55 -18.44 10.43 -6.16
C MET A 55 -18.14 8.99 -5.74
N ALA A 56 -18.73 8.52 -4.63
CA ALA A 56 -18.58 7.14 -4.18
C ALA A 56 -19.15 6.14 -5.19
N GLU A 57 -20.34 6.39 -5.72
CA GLU A 57 -20.98 5.56 -6.75
C GLU A 57 -20.16 5.52 -8.05
N MET A 58 -19.66 6.68 -8.49
CA MET A 58 -18.80 6.78 -9.68
C MET A 58 -17.47 6.04 -9.51
N MET A 59 -17.00 5.92 -8.28
CA MET A 59 -15.74 5.29 -7.89
C MET A 59 -15.87 3.84 -7.45
N ASP A 60 -17.09 3.34 -7.31
CA ASP A 60 -17.34 1.96 -6.98
C ASP A 60 -16.83 1.05 -8.10
N THR A 61 -16.19 -0.05 -7.70
CA THR A 61 -15.73 -1.11 -8.63
C THR A 61 -16.81 -2.17 -8.84
N GLY A 62 -17.93 -2.08 -8.13
CA GLY A 62 -19.11 -2.89 -8.32
C GLY A 62 -19.84 -2.65 -9.66
N PRO A 63 -20.86 -3.46 -9.97
CA PRO A 63 -21.61 -3.38 -11.24
C PRO A 63 -22.36 -2.06 -11.49
N GLY A 64 -22.45 -1.17 -10.48
CA GLY A 64 -23.04 0.17 -10.61
C GLY A 64 -22.06 1.25 -11.12
N GLY A 65 -20.75 1.07 -10.91
CA GLY A 65 -19.74 2.08 -11.25
C GLY A 65 -19.32 2.02 -12.72
N THR A 66 -19.94 2.86 -13.57
CA THR A 66 -19.61 2.89 -15.00
C THR A 66 -18.36 3.73 -15.30
N PHE A 67 -18.22 4.89 -14.65
CA PHE A 67 -17.13 5.84 -14.91
C PHE A 67 -15.75 5.24 -14.66
N TYR A 68 -15.54 4.62 -13.49
CA TYR A 68 -14.25 4.05 -13.13
C TYR A 68 -13.79 2.96 -14.08
N ARG A 69 -14.70 2.07 -14.49
CA ARG A 69 -14.40 1.01 -15.47
C ARG A 69 -13.98 1.60 -16.82
N HIS A 70 -14.66 2.65 -17.26
CA HIS A 70 -14.30 3.33 -18.51
C HIS A 70 -12.96 4.06 -18.40
N LEU A 71 -12.66 4.66 -17.25
CA LEU A 71 -11.37 5.30 -16.98
C LEU A 71 -10.23 4.29 -16.98
N GLU A 72 -10.43 3.12 -16.37
CA GLU A 72 -9.46 2.03 -16.35
C GLU A 72 -9.24 1.42 -17.74
N ALA A 73 -10.31 1.20 -18.50
CA ALA A 73 -10.19 0.74 -19.89
C ALA A 73 -9.45 1.77 -20.77
N ALA A 74 -9.70 3.07 -20.55
CA ALA A 74 -8.98 4.13 -21.24
C ALA A 74 -7.49 4.16 -20.85
N GLU A 75 -7.17 3.97 -19.57
CA GLU A 75 -5.80 3.88 -19.06
C GLU A 75 -5.04 2.72 -19.72
N GLN A 76 -5.64 1.52 -19.76
CA GLN A 76 -5.06 0.33 -20.40
C GLN A 76 -4.87 0.54 -21.91
N ALA A 77 -5.85 1.13 -22.59
CA ALA A 77 -5.74 1.44 -24.02
C ALA A 77 -4.63 2.45 -24.31
N LEU A 78 -4.44 3.46 -23.45
CA LEU A 78 -3.38 4.45 -23.57
C LEU A 78 -2.00 3.84 -23.33
N ASP A 79 -1.85 2.99 -22.31
CA ASP A 79 -0.58 2.28 -22.05
C ASP A 79 -0.22 1.36 -23.23
N HIS A 80 -1.18 0.60 -23.75
CA HIS A 80 -0.96 -0.26 -24.92
C HIS A 80 -0.59 0.53 -26.18
N ALA A 81 -1.20 1.70 -26.39
CA ALA A 81 -0.86 2.58 -27.50
C ALA A 81 0.58 3.13 -27.37
N VAL A 82 1.02 3.48 -26.16
CA VAL A 82 2.39 3.94 -25.89
C VAL A 82 3.41 2.82 -26.15
N GLU A 83 3.12 1.58 -25.75
CA GLU A 83 3.95 0.41 -26.01
C GLU A 83 4.06 0.13 -27.51
N THR A 84 2.92 0.12 -28.21
CA THR A 84 2.86 -0.13 -29.66
C THR A 84 3.69 0.89 -30.43
N LEU A 85 3.55 2.18 -30.11
CA LEU A 85 4.37 3.24 -30.70
C LEU A 85 5.85 3.14 -30.33
N THR A 86 6.16 2.55 -29.17
CA THR A 86 7.54 2.33 -28.75
C THR A 86 8.20 1.24 -29.59
N VAL A 87 7.49 0.14 -29.83
CA VAL A 87 7.96 -1.00 -30.65
C VAL A 87 8.05 -0.62 -32.14
N GLN A 88 7.08 0.14 -32.65
CA GLN A 88 7.01 0.50 -34.07
C GLN A 88 7.90 1.70 -34.46
N GLY A 89 8.59 2.34 -33.50
CA GLY A 89 9.45 3.49 -33.78
C GLY A 89 8.69 4.76 -34.14
N GLY A 90 7.55 5.02 -33.48
CA GLY A 90 6.74 6.22 -33.70
C GLY A 90 7.48 7.52 -33.35
N LEU A 91 7.04 8.64 -33.94
CA LEU A 91 7.61 9.97 -33.72
C LEU A 91 7.71 10.30 -32.22
N TYR A 92 8.85 10.86 -31.82
CA TYR A 92 9.14 11.18 -30.42
C TYR A 92 8.06 12.08 -29.78
N GLY A 93 7.57 13.08 -30.52
CA GLY A 93 6.52 13.99 -30.05
C GLY A 93 5.19 13.29 -29.75
N ASP A 94 4.75 12.37 -30.62
CA ASP A 94 3.50 11.64 -30.44
C ASP A 94 3.57 10.68 -29.26
N ARG A 95 4.71 10.00 -29.08
CA ARG A 95 4.99 9.18 -27.90
C ARG A 95 4.94 10.01 -26.61
N GLN A 96 5.55 11.19 -26.60
CA GLN A 96 5.58 12.03 -25.42
C GLN A 96 4.19 12.58 -25.08
N ASN A 97 3.41 12.95 -26.09
CA ASN A 97 2.02 13.38 -25.92
C ASN A 97 1.13 12.27 -25.34
N LEU A 98 1.23 11.04 -25.87
CA LEU A 98 0.45 9.90 -25.36
C LEU A 98 0.84 9.52 -23.93
N ARG A 99 2.14 9.52 -23.61
CA ARG A 99 2.62 9.34 -22.23
C ARG A 99 2.05 10.38 -21.28
N HIS A 100 2.02 11.64 -21.70
CA HIS A 100 1.43 12.71 -20.88
C HIS A 100 -0.08 12.49 -20.65
N VAL A 101 -0.83 12.08 -21.68
CA VAL A 101 -2.26 11.77 -21.55
C VAL A 101 -2.50 10.57 -20.62
N ALA A 102 -1.71 9.50 -20.76
CA ALA A 102 -1.77 8.32 -19.89
C ALA A 102 -1.48 8.68 -18.42
N PHE A 103 -0.45 9.49 -18.19
CA PHE A 103 -0.12 9.99 -16.85
C PHE A 103 -1.27 10.83 -16.26
N ARG A 104 -1.90 11.70 -17.06
CA ARG A 104 -3.04 12.51 -16.59
C ARG A 104 -4.26 11.66 -16.22
N ALA A 105 -4.54 10.58 -16.94
CA ALA A 105 -5.60 9.64 -16.59
C ALA A 105 -5.32 8.93 -15.25
N LYS A 106 -4.10 8.44 -15.07
CA LYS A 106 -3.60 7.84 -13.81
C LYS A 106 -3.73 8.80 -12.63
N GLU A 107 -3.31 10.04 -12.84
CA GLU A 107 -3.35 11.07 -11.82
C GLU A 107 -4.78 11.45 -11.44
N LEU A 108 -5.70 11.59 -12.42
CA LEU A 108 -7.11 11.83 -12.14
C LEU A 108 -7.72 10.72 -11.28
N ARG A 109 -7.40 9.45 -11.59
CA ARG A 109 -7.86 8.28 -10.82
C ARG A 109 -7.33 8.30 -9.38
N ARG A 110 -6.05 8.67 -9.20
CA ARG A 110 -5.43 8.81 -7.88
C ARG A 110 -6.10 9.93 -7.07
N LEU A 111 -6.21 11.12 -7.67
CA LEU A 111 -6.82 12.30 -7.04
C LEU A 111 -8.27 12.04 -6.65
N GLY A 112 -9.08 11.41 -7.53
CA GLY A 112 -10.46 11.05 -7.21
C GLY A 112 -10.57 10.22 -5.93
N ARG A 113 -9.71 9.21 -5.75
CA ARG A 113 -9.71 8.36 -4.54
C ARG A 113 -9.35 9.15 -3.29
N GLU A 114 -8.35 10.02 -3.40
CA GLU A 114 -7.89 10.84 -2.28
C GLU A 114 -8.95 11.85 -1.85
N VAL A 115 -9.57 12.54 -2.83
CA VAL A 115 -10.66 13.49 -2.58
C VAL A 115 -11.86 12.80 -1.94
N LEU A 116 -12.30 11.67 -2.49
CA LEU A 116 -13.44 10.92 -1.94
C LEU A 116 -13.17 10.48 -0.50
N LYS A 117 -11.99 9.91 -0.25
CA LYS A 117 -11.59 9.48 1.10
C LYS A 117 -11.61 10.67 2.06
N GLN A 118 -10.98 11.79 1.69
CA GLN A 118 -10.91 12.97 2.53
C GLN A 118 -12.30 13.57 2.83
N CYS A 119 -13.18 13.65 1.84
CA CYS A 119 -14.54 14.15 2.03
C CYS A 119 -15.39 13.19 2.89
N SER A 120 -15.19 11.88 2.72
CA SER A 120 -15.88 10.86 3.53
C SER A 120 -15.44 10.91 4.99
N ASP A 121 -14.13 10.96 5.24
CA ASP A 121 -13.56 11.02 6.59
C ASP A 121 -14.00 12.29 7.35
N THR A 122 -14.26 13.39 6.64
CA THR A 122 -14.70 14.65 7.26
C THR A 122 -16.21 14.73 7.50
N LEU A 123 -17.05 14.29 6.56
CA LEU A 123 -18.51 14.44 6.65
C LEU A 123 -19.21 13.28 7.37
N LEU A 124 -18.71 12.05 7.27
CA LEU A 124 -19.31 10.88 7.90
C LEU A 124 -19.47 11.01 9.43
N PRO A 125 -18.47 11.48 10.21
CA PRO A 125 -18.65 11.65 11.65
C PRO A 125 -19.72 12.71 11.97
N LEU A 126 -19.79 13.80 11.20
CA LEU A 126 -20.81 14.84 11.38
C LEU A 126 -22.22 14.29 11.11
N ARG A 127 -22.37 13.44 10.08
CA ARG A 127 -23.63 12.77 9.79
C ARG A 127 -24.07 11.87 10.94
N GLU A 128 -23.14 11.13 11.53
CA GLU A 128 -23.44 10.23 12.65
C GLU A 128 -23.81 11.02 13.92
N GLU A 129 -23.12 12.13 14.20
CA GLU A 129 -23.48 13.04 15.29
C GLU A 129 -24.92 13.58 15.12
N ILE A 130 -25.29 13.99 13.92
CA ILE A 130 -26.66 14.44 13.60
C ILE A 130 -27.68 13.34 13.87
N ARG A 131 -27.41 12.11 13.42
CA ARG A 131 -28.29 10.96 13.67
C ARG A 131 -28.45 10.67 15.16
N GLN A 132 -27.37 10.79 15.93
CA GLN A 132 -27.44 10.62 17.38
C GLN A 132 -28.29 11.70 18.03
N HIS A 133 -28.15 12.97 17.61
CA HIS A 133 -28.98 14.08 18.10
C HIS A 133 -30.46 13.91 17.76
N ASP A 134 -30.79 13.45 16.56
CA ASP A 134 -32.17 13.18 16.15
C ASP A 134 -32.78 12.01 16.94
N SER A 135 -32.03 10.93 17.12
CA SER A 135 -32.44 9.78 17.94
C SER A 135 -32.72 10.19 19.39
N LEU A 136 -31.80 10.95 19.99
CA LEU A 136 -31.95 11.47 21.36
C LEU A 136 -33.15 12.42 21.47
N SER A 137 -33.30 13.36 20.55
CA SER A 137 -34.42 14.31 20.52
C SER A 137 -35.76 13.59 20.35
N GLY A 138 -35.80 12.56 19.50
CA GLY A 138 -36.95 11.68 19.34
C GLY A 138 -37.29 10.92 20.62
N ALA A 139 -36.31 10.32 21.28
CA ALA A 139 -36.49 9.61 22.55
C ALA A 139 -36.98 10.53 23.67
N ILE A 140 -36.41 11.74 23.78
CA ILE A 140 -36.83 12.78 24.73
C ILE A 140 -38.28 13.18 24.45
N SER A 141 -38.62 13.47 23.19
CA SER A 141 -39.98 13.85 22.79
C SER A 141 -41.00 12.76 23.09
N GLN A 142 -40.66 11.50 22.85
CA GLN A 142 -41.50 10.35 23.20
C GLN A 142 -41.67 10.22 24.72
N LEU A 143 -40.61 10.40 25.49
CA LEU A 143 -40.65 10.35 26.95
C LEU A 143 -41.51 11.47 27.52
N LEU A 144 -41.33 12.71 27.04
CA LEU A 144 -42.17 13.86 27.40
C LEU A 144 -43.63 13.64 27.00
N GLY A 145 -43.89 13.04 25.84
CA GLY A 145 -45.23 12.65 25.41
C GLY A 145 -45.88 11.62 26.36
N ARG A 146 -45.10 10.65 26.85
CA ARG A 146 -45.56 9.70 27.88
C ARG A 146 -45.81 10.40 29.21
N VAL A 147 -44.90 11.28 29.65
CA VAL A 147 -45.03 12.08 30.88
C VAL A 147 -46.32 12.90 30.84
N ARG A 148 -46.60 13.57 29.70
CA ARG A 148 -47.84 14.32 29.50
C ARG A 148 -49.10 13.46 29.63
N ARG A 149 -49.08 12.21 29.14
CA ARG A 149 -50.26 11.32 29.17
C ARG A 149 -50.45 10.56 30.47
N ARG A 150 -49.37 10.15 31.15
CA ARG A 150 -49.40 9.24 32.31
C ARG A 150 -48.94 9.89 33.62
N GLY A 151 -48.40 11.10 33.56
CA GLY A 151 -47.80 11.81 34.70
C GLY A 151 -46.35 11.36 34.97
N LEU A 152 -45.56 12.28 35.54
CA LEU A 152 -44.12 12.10 35.81
C LEU A 152 -43.79 10.83 36.60
N ALA A 153 -44.51 10.58 37.71
CA ALA A 153 -44.23 9.49 38.62
C ALA A 153 -44.45 8.09 38.01
N ALA A 154 -45.40 7.98 37.07
CA ALA A 154 -45.69 6.72 36.38
C ALA A 154 -44.67 6.41 35.27
N THR A 155 -44.04 7.45 34.70
CA THR A 155 -43.10 7.33 33.57
C THR A 155 -41.63 7.31 33.97
N LEU A 156 -41.27 8.09 34.98
CA LEU A 156 -39.90 8.20 35.51
C LEU A 156 -39.95 7.72 36.95
N ARG A 157 -39.66 6.43 37.17
CA ARG A 157 -39.56 5.91 38.53
C ARG A 157 -38.35 6.58 39.20
N ALA A 158 -38.50 7.00 40.46
CA ALA A 158 -37.43 7.68 41.21
C ALA A 158 -36.13 6.87 41.40
N ARG A 159 -36.13 5.59 41.00
CA ARG A 159 -34.94 4.72 40.94
C ARG A 159 -34.12 4.94 39.66
N ASP A 160 -34.76 5.37 38.58
CA ASP A 160 -34.18 5.47 37.24
C ASP A 160 -33.72 6.90 36.91
N LEU A 161 -34.03 7.87 37.78
CA LEU A 161 -33.51 9.22 37.70
C LEU A 161 -32.08 9.26 38.25
N PRO A 162 -31.14 9.98 37.60
CA PRO A 162 -29.83 10.23 38.15
C PRO A 162 -30.01 11.00 39.46
N ARG A 163 -29.88 10.29 40.59
CA ARG A 163 -29.86 10.92 41.90
C ARG A 163 -28.63 11.80 41.91
N TRP A 164 -28.81 13.09 42.20
CA TRP A 164 -27.73 14.01 42.52
C TRP A 164 -26.89 13.40 43.65
N ARG A 165 -25.87 12.63 43.29
CA ARG A 165 -24.82 12.20 44.20
C ARG A 165 -23.86 13.36 44.25
N ARG A 166 -23.65 13.93 45.44
CA ARG A 166 -22.44 14.71 45.70
C ARG A 166 -21.28 13.79 45.32
N ASP A 167 -20.53 14.21 44.32
CA ASP A 167 -19.30 13.57 43.90
C ASP A 167 -18.29 13.81 45.02
N GLN A 168 -18.35 12.97 46.07
CA GLN A 168 -17.21 12.81 46.94
C GLN A 168 -16.26 11.94 46.14
N PRO A 169 -15.07 12.45 45.74
CA PRO A 169 -14.09 11.61 45.10
C PRO A 169 -13.79 10.47 46.06
N ARG A 170 -14.28 9.26 45.72
CA ARG A 170 -13.84 8.05 46.38
C ARG A 170 -12.33 8.06 46.18
N ARG A 171 -11.58 8.30 47.25
CA ARG A 171 -10.14 8.01 47.25
C ARG A 171 -10.02 6.58 46.76
N ILE A 172 -9.54 6.43 45.53
CA ILE A 172 -9.27 5.13 44.93
C ILE A 172 -8.15 4.58 45.78
N SER A 173 -8.51 3.75 46.78
CA SER A 173 -7.54 2.97 47.51
C SER A 173 -7.07 1.93 46.52
N VAL A 174 -5.91 2.23 45.94
CA VAL A 174 -5.17 1.33 45.08
C VAL A 174 -4.87 0.09 45.92
N GLY A 175 -5.61 -1.00 45.67
CA GLY A 175 -5.49 -2.23 46.43
C GLY A 175 -4.09 -2.85 46.29
N PRO A 176 -3.70 -3.76 47.19
CA PRO A 176 -2.34 -4.32 47.27
C PRO A 176 -1.86 -4.98 45.97
N ALA A 177 -2.78 -5.40 45.10
CA ALA A 177 -2.48 -5.95 43.78
C ALA A 177 -1.77 -4.95 42.86
N VAL A 178 -2.20 -3.68 42.84
CA VAL A 178 -1.57 -2.66 42.00
C VAL A 178 -0.22 -2.24 42.58
N GLY A 179 -0.07 -2.27 43.91
CA GLY A 179 1.24 -2.10 44.55
C GLY A 179 2.23 -3.20 44.14
N ALA A 180 1.77 -4.46 44.07
CA ALA A 180 2.58 -5.57 43.58
C ALA A 180 2.94 -5.43 42.09
N TRP A 181 2.01 -4.94 41.25
CA TRP A 181 2.26 -4.68 39.83
C TRP A 181 3.24 -3.53 39.62
N MET A 182 3.12 -2.45 40.41
CA MET A 182 4.08 -1.34 40.40
C MET A 182 5.46 -1.77 40.88
N ALA A 183 5.54 -2.66 41.88
CA ALA A 183 6.81 -3.25 42.31
C ALA A 183 7.45 -4.10 41.20
N GLN A 184 6.65 -4.93 40.50
CA GLN A 184 7.12 -5.69 39.34
C GLN A 184 7.53 -4.79 38.16
N ALA A 185 6.86 -3.65 37.98
CA ALA A 185 7.21 -2.68 36.96
C ALA A 185 8.51 -1.91 37.30
N LEU A 186 8.80 -1.70 38.59
CA LEU A 186 10.05 -1.08 39.05
C LEU A 186 11.26 -2.00 38.84
N ASP A 187 11.09 -3.31 39.05
CA ASP A 187 12.12 -4.34 38.80
C ASP A 187 12.09 -4.89 37.35
N TYR A 188 11.33 -4.24 36.45
CA TYR A 188 11.26 -4.66 35.06
C TYR A 188 12.60 -4.41 34.36
N GLN A 189 13.34 -5.48 34.12
CA GLN A 189 14.42 -5.48 33.15
C GLN A 189 13.83 -5.87 31.79
N PRO A 190 13.88 -4.96 30.79
CA PRO A 190 13.40 -5.30 29.45
C PRO A 190 14.20 -6.52 28.94
N PRO A 191 13.52 -7.58 28.45
CA PRO A 191 14.23 -8.63 27.75
C PRO A 191 14.90 -7.96 26.56
N THR A 192 16.23 -8.06 26.49
CA THR A 192 17.00 -7.71 25.31
C THR A 192 16.63 -8.68 24.19
N LEU A 193 15.50 -8.41 23.55
CA LEU A 193 15.18 -8.94 22.24
C LEU A 193 16.15 -8.27 21.29
N THR A 194 17.27 -8.94 21.01
CA THR A 194 18.06 -8.62 19.84
C THR A 194 17.15 -8.83 18.64
N PHE A 195 16.85 -7.74 17.93
CA PHE A 195 16.35 -7.83 16.57
C PHE A 195 17.26 -8.82 15.81
N PRO A 196 16.73 -9.66 14.90
CA PRO A 196 17.60 -10.43 14.01
C PRO A 196 18.47 -9.41 13.26
N ASP A 197 19.72 -9.24 13.70
CA ASP A 197 20.65 -8.34 13.06
C ASP A 197 20.79 -8.80 11.60
N ASP A 198 20.77 -7.87 10.65
CA ASP A 198 21.11 -8.17 9.25
C ASP A 198 22.50 -8.85 9.15
N ALA A 199 23.33 -8.74 10.20
CA ALA A 199 24.58 -9.49 10.36
C ALA A 199 24.38 -11.02 10.44
N ALA A 200 23.28 -11.53 11.01
CA ALA A 200 23.00 -12.97 11.05
C ALA A 200 22.52 -13.51 9.69
N VAL A 201 21.85 -12.68 8.89
CA VAL A 201 21.55 -13.00 7.49
C VAL A 201 22.81 -12.93 6.63
N ALA A 202 23.70 -11.96 6.91
CA ALA A 202 25.01 -11.87 6.25
C ALA A 202 25.94 -13.04 6.61
N ALA A 203 25.91 -13.55 7.83
CA ALA A 203 26.69 -14.73 8.24
C ALA A 203 26.24 -16.04 7.56
N ALA A 204 25.02 -16.10 7.02
CA ALA A 204 24.56 -17.22 6.20
C ALA A 204 25.12 -17.16 4.76
N PHE A 205 25.63 -16.00 4.34
CA PHE A 205 26.40 -15.84 3.12
C PHE A 205 27.87 -15.65 3.51
N ASP A 206 28.53 -16.73 3.90
CA ASP A 206 29.98 -16.84 3.71
C ASP A 206 30.22 -16.73 2.20
N LEU A 207 30.27 -15.49 1.70
CA LEU A 207 30.71 -15.18 0.35
C LEU A 207 32.20 -15.47 0.37
N GLU A 208 32.56 -16.73 0.13
CA GLU A 208 33.90 -17.14 -0.27
C GLU A 208 34.38 -16.12 -1.29
N HIS A 209 35.41 -15.35 -0.92
CA HIS A 209 35.84 -14.20 -1.69
C HIS A 209 36.64 -14.73 -2.88
N VAL A 210 36.01 -14.73 -4.06
CA VAL A 210 36.62 -15.17 -5.30
C VAL A 210 36.97 -13.93 -6.11
N ASP A 211 38.24 -13.79 -6.46
CA ASP A 211 38.67 -12.75 -7.39
C ASP A 211 38.21 -13.13 -8.80
N GLU A 212 37.06 -12.59 -9.21
CA GLU A 212 36.46 -12.83 -10.52
C GLU A 212 37.39 -12.39 -11.66
N ALA A 213 38.19 -11.32 -11.49
CA ALA A 213 39.08 -10.86 -12.54
C ALA A 213 40.24 -11.83 -12.80
N ALA A 214 40.80 -12.41 -11.72
CA ALA A 214 41.81 -13.44 -11.82
C ALA A 214 41.25 -14.73 -12.44
N LEU A 215 40.04 -15.13 -12.05
CA LEU A 215 39.34 -16.30 -12.62
C LEU A 215 39.17 -16.18 -14.14
N LEU A 216 38.81 -15.00 -14.63
CA LEU A 216 38.64 -14.73 -16.05
C LEU A 216 39.95 -14.78 -16.82
N ALA A 217 41.01 -14.19 -16.28
CA ALA A 217 42.33 -14.24 -16.90
C ALA A 217 42.85 -15.68 -16.98
N GLU A 218 42.62 -16.49 -15.92
CA GLU A 218 42.98 -17.91 -15.91
C GLU A 218 42.18 -18.70 -16.94
N LEU A 219 40.86 -18.51 -17.00
CA LEU A 219 40.01 -19.20 -17.97
C LEU A 219 40.44 -18.88 -19.40
N GLN A 220 40.71 -17.60 -19.71
CA GLN A 220 41.21 -17.18 -21.02
C GLN A 220 42.53 -17.86 -21.42
N SER A 221 43.41 -18.14 -20.46
CA SER A 221 44.70 -18.80 -20.72
C SER A 221 44.57 -20.32 -21.00
N VAL A 222 43.46 -20.94 -20.62
CA VAL A 222 43.23 -22.39 -20.69
C VAL A 222 42.21 -22.76 -21.78
N LEU A 223 41.67 -21.79 -22.52
CA LEU A 223 40.78 -22.05 -23.65
C LEU A 223 41.47 -22.92 -24.73
N PRO A 224 40.77 -23.88 -25.35
CA PRO A 224 39.35 -24.21 -25.20
C PRO A 224 39.05 -25.17 -24.02
N VAL A 225 37.89 -24.98 -23.38
CA VAL A 225 37.42 -25.83 -22.26
C VAL A 225 36.12 -26.53 -22.66
N ASP A 226 36.11 -27.86 -22.64
CA ASP A 226 34.98 -28.67 -23.11
C ASP A 226 33.76 -28.65 -22.16
N ASP A 227 33.99 -28.53 -20.85
CA ASP A 227 32.90 -28.52 -19.86
C ASP A 227 33.24 -27.58 -18.70
N LEU A 228 32.64 -26.38 -18.76
CA LEU A 228 32.93 -25.26 -17.87
C LEU A 228 32.64 -25.57 -16.40
N LEU A 229 31.58 -26.32 -16.09
CA LEU A 229 31.22 -26.62 -14.70
C LEU A 229 32.28 -27.52 -14.04
N VAL A 230 32.88 -28.41 -14.81
CA VAL A 230 33.97 -29.31 -14.38
C VAL A 230 35.22 -28.52 -14.08
N TRP A 231 35.53 -27.58 -14.98
CA TRP A 231 36.72 -26.77 -14.86
C TRP A 231 36.65 -25.94 -13.58
N VAL A 232 35.50 -25.30 -13.30
CA VAL A 232 35.28 -24.58 -12.03
C VAL A 232 35.36 -25.52 -10.82
N GLN A 233 34.75 -26.71 -10.89
CA GLN A 233 34.77 -27.69 -9.80
C GLN A 233 36.18 -28.24 -9.50
N GLN A 234 36.98 -28.50 -10.53
CA GLN A 234 38.35 -29.01 -10.38
C GLN A 234 39.30 -27.93 -9.84
N ARG A 235 39.10 -26.68 -10.23
CA ARG A 235 39.93 -25.56 -9.79
C ARG A 235 39.63 -25.12 -8.36
N TYR A 236 38.36 -25.20 -7.95
CA TYR A 236 37.90 -24.83 -6.62
C TYR A 236 37.13 -25.98 -5.94
N PRO A 237 37.81 -27.08 -5.58
CA PRO A 237 37.16 -28.26 -4.99
C PRO A 237 36.62 -28.00 -3.58
N ASP A 238 37.17 -27.01 -2.88
CA ASP A 238 36.84 -26.70 -1.48
C ASP A 238 35.67 -25.72 -1.32
N TYR A 239 35.19 -25.12 -2.42
CA TYR A 239 34.12 -24.11 -2.38
C TYR A 239 32.73 -24.72 -2.26
N SER A 240 31.83 -23.96 -1.62
CA SER A 240 30.43 -24.37 -1.48
C SER A 240 29.74 -24.53 -2.84
N ASP A 241 28.81 -25.49 -2.94
CA ASP A 241 28.03 -25.72 -4.17
C ASP A 241 27.33 -24.46 -4.69
N SER A 242 26.88 -23.58 -3.79
CA SER A 242 26.30 -22.28 -4.14
C SER A 242 27.30 -21.32 -4.78
N THR A 243 28.55 -21.29 -4.31
CA THR A 243 29.62 -20.48 -4.91
C THR A 243 29.97 -21.01 -6.29
N VAL A 244 30.13 -22.34 -6.43
CA VAL A 244 30.47 -22.99 -7.71
C VAL A 244 29.40 -22.71 -8.77
N LEU A 245 28.12 -22.86 -8.43
CA LEU A 245 27.02 -22.58 -9.36
C LEU A 245 26.89 -21.08 -9.70
N ARG A 246 27.15 -20.19 -8.74
CA ARG A 246 27.19 -18.75 -8.98
C ARG A 246 28.30 -18.39 -9.96
N LEU A 247 29.51 -18.90 -9.75
CA LEU A 247 30.64 -18.67 -10.65
C LEU A 247 30.37 -19.23 -12.04
N TYR A 248 29.87 -20.46 -12.13
CA TYR A 248 29.48 -21.06 -13.40
C TYR A 248 28.47 -20.20 -14.17
N HIS A 249 27.41 -19.72 -13.51
CA HIS A 249 26.42 -18.85 -14.15
C HIS A 249 26.99 -17.46 -14.48
N ALA A 250 27.86 -16.90 -13.64
CA ALA A 250 28.53 -15.64 -13.92
C ALA A 250 29.42 -15.73 -15.18
N LEU A 251 30.11 -16.86 -15.37
CA LEU A 251 30.93 -17.13 -16.55
C LEU A 251 30.07 -17.36 -17.80
N LEU A 252 28.93 -18.04 -17.69
CA LEU A 252 27.98 -18.18 -18.80
C LEU A 252 27.40 -16.83 -19.26
N ALA A 253 27.24 -15.88 -18.35
CA ALA A 253 26.69 -14.57 -18.67
C ALA A 253 27.69 -13.65 -19.40
N GLN A 254 28.96 -14.05 -19.54
CA GLN A 254 29.97 -13.22 -20.19
C GLN A 254 29.95 -13.37 -21.71
N HIS A 255 30.18 -12.25 -22.40
CA HIS A 255 30.17 -12.15 -23.87
C HIS A 255 31.56 -12.23 -24.50
N THR A 256 32.55 -12.71 -23.76
CA THR A 256 33.97 -12.76 -24.16
C THR A 256 34.39 -14.06 -24.86
N TRP A 257 33.46 -15.01 -24.98
CA TRP A 257 33.69 -16.33 -25.57
C TRP A 257 32.43 -16.89 -26.22
N GLN A 258 32.63 -17.77 -27.18
CA GLN A 258 31.54 -18.54 -27.78
C GLN A 258 31.20 -19.75 -26.91
N LEU A 259 29.91 -19.86 -26.58
CA LEU A 259 29.33 -20.98 -25.83
C LEU A 259 28.75 -21.99 -26.82
N SER A 260 29.24 -23.22 -26.77
CA SER A 260 28.64 -24.37 -27.44
C SER A 260 28.00 -25.28 -26.40
N ILE A 261 26.71 -25.56 -26.55
CA ILE A 261 25.95 -26.40 -25.62
C ILE A 261 25.87 -27.81 -26.21
N ALA A 262 26.26 -28.81 -25.42
CA ALA A 262 26.17 -30.20 -25.83
C ALA A 262 24.71 -30.70 -25.86
N ASP A 263 24.33 -31.43 -26.91
CA ASP A 263 22.97 -31.95 -27.10
C ASP A 263 22.55 -32.98 -26.02
N SER A 264 23.52 -33.65 -25.38
CA SER A 264 23.27 -34.64 -24.33
C SER A 264 23.36 -34.03 -22.93
N SER A 265 22.36 -34.31 -22.08
CA SER A 265 22.40 -33.93 -20.67
C SER A 265 23.33 -34.86 -19.88
N CYS A 266 24.22 -34.29 -19.08
CA CYS A 266 25.09 -34.99 -18.16
C CYS A 266 24.64 -34.75 -16.71
N ARG A 267 24.92 -35.71 -15.83
CA ARG A 267 24.62 -35.62 -14.39
C ARG A 267 25.93 -35.61 -13.62
N ARG A 268 26.11 -34.63 -12.73
CA ARG A 268 27.29 -34.54 -11.86
C ARG A 268 26.94 -34.26 -10.42
N ASP A 269 27.79 -34.80 -9.56
CA ASP A 269 27.72 -34.59 -8.13
C ASP A 269 28.72 -33.47 -7.77
N LEU A 270 28.18 -32.40 -7.19
CA LEU A 270 28.94 -31.40 -6.44
C LEU A 270 29.15 -31.95 -5.01
N GLN A 271 29.51 -31.11 -4.03
CA GLN A 271 29.79 -31.58 -2.68
C GLN A 271 28.54 -32.10 -1.95
N ARG A 272 27.39 -31.45 -2.16
CA ARG A 272 26.10 -31.79 -1.50
C ARG A 272 24.94 -31.94 -2.48
N LEU A 273 25.06 -31.37 -3.68
CA LEU A 273 24.01 -31.34 -4.70
C LEU A 273 24.38 -32.17 -5.92
N ARG A 274 23.38 -32.80 -6.53
CA ARG A 274 23.48 -33.51 -7.79
C ARG A 274 22.80 -32.70 -8.87
N VAL A 275 23.57 -32.22 -9.84
CA VAL A 275 23.11 -31.32 -10.89
C VAL A 275 23.04 -32.07 -12.21
N THR A 276 21.92 -31.94 -12.93
CA THR A 276 21.76 -32.39 -14.31
C THR A 276 21.77 -31.18 -15.22
N TYR A 277 22.72 -31.13 -16.16
CA TYR A 277 22.91 -30.00 -17.06
C TYR A 277 23.44 -30.47 -18.41
N HIS A 278 23.26 -29.65 -19.44
CA HIS A 278 23.96 -29.83 -20.72
C HIS A 278 25.33 -29.20 -20.61
N ALA A 279 26.39 -29.91 -20.98
CA ALA A 279 27.75 -29.39 -20.86
C ALA A 279 27.93 -28.15 -21.74
N HIS A 280 28.52 -27.09 -21.17
CA HIS A 280 28.82 -25.86 -21.91
C HIS A 280 30.31 -25.85 -22.20
N ALA A 281 30.65 -25.99 -23.48
CA ALA A 281 32.00 -25.82 -23.98
C ALA A 281 32.24 -24.34 -24.26
N VAL A 282 33.39 -23.84 -23.84
CA VAL A 282 33.82 -22.46 -24.01
C VAL A 282 35.01 -22.44 -24.96
N ILE A 283 34.85 -21.73 -26.06
CA ILE A 283 35.88 -21.54 -27.08
C ILE A 283 36.23 -20.06 -27.11
N ALA A 284 37.52 -19.74 -27.23
CA ALA A 284 37.95 -18.36 -27.41
C ALA A 284 37.27 -17.77 -28.65
N ASP A 285 36.72 -16.55 -28.52
CA ASP A 285 36.32 -15.79 -29.69
C ASP A 285 37.57 -15.59 -30.56
N GLY A 286 37.58 -16.23 -31.73
CA GLY A 286 38.61 -16.00 -32.73
C GLY A 286 38.62 -14.50 -33.08
N THR A 287 39.81 -13.91 -33.03
CA THR A 287 40.10 -12.52 -33.46
C THR A 287 39.32 -12.06 -34.68
#